data_AF-A0A9C9DBI1-F1
#
_entry.id   AF-A0A9C9DBI1-F1
#
_cell.length_a   1.000
_cell.length_b   1.000
_cell.length_c   1.000
_cell.angle_alpha   90.00
_cell.angle_beta   90.00
_cell.angle_gamma   90.00
#
_symmetry.space_group_name_H-M   'P 1'
#
loop_
_entity.id
_entity.type
_entity.pdbx_description
1 polymer ?
#
loop_
_entity_poly.entity_id
_entity_poly.type
_entity_poly.pdbx_seq_one_letter_code
_entity_poly.pdbx_strand_id
1 'polypeptide(L)'
;MTRRIPKGYWVYLPPSKSYQAAKRKVEALRKKGLTDLFIMGKGSRKNAISLGLFKRKSTAEERFQQVKKLGLKAVLETQYRRRKQHWLDMKVADGKIATVAAITEIADGLPQAELTQRKCQ
;
A
#
# COMPACT_ATOMS: atom_id res chain seq x y z
N MET A 1 -17.14 6.41 1.09
CA MET A 1 -16.56 5.32 1.88
C MET A 1 -15.10 5.15 1.49
N THR A 2 -14.19 4.99 2.45
CA THR A 2 -12.76 4.76 2.15
C THR A 2 -12.48 3.27 2.11
N ARG A 3 -12.35 2.69 0.91
CA ARG A 3 -11.92 1.28 0.77
C ARG A 3 -10.41 1.20 1.07
N ARG A 4 -10.02 0.34 2.02
CA ARG A 4 -8.61 0.04 2.32
C ARG A 4 -8.20 -1.14 1.46
N ILE A 5 -7.37 -0.90 0.44
CA ILE A 5 -6.83 -1.95 -0.42
C ILE A 5 -5.37 -2.19 0.00
N PRO A 6 -4.94 -3.45 0.20
CA PRO A 6 -3.53 -3.76 0.40
C PRO A 6 -2.71 -3.22 -0.78
N LYS A 7 -1.81 -2.27 -0.50
CA LYS A 7 -0.90 -1.66 -1.49
C LYS A 7 0.34 -2.52 -1.70
N GLY A 8 0.77 -3.19 -0.63
CA GLY A 8 1.99 -3.99 -0.59
C GLY A 8 2.40 -4.31 0.84
N TYR A 9 3.55 -4.94 0.97
CA TYR A 9 4.10 -5.47 2.20
C TYR A 9 5.48 -4.88 2.42
N TRP A 10 5.73 -4.35 3.59
CA TRP A 10 6.97 -3.68 3.94
C TRP A 10 7.70 -4.47 5.01
N VAL A 11 8.96 -4.80 4.75
CA VAL A 11 9.86 -5.41 5.73
C VAL A 11 10.84 -4.34 6.19
N TYR A 12 10.93 -4.11 7.50
CA TYR A 12 11.81 -3.09 8.06
C TYR A 12 12.30 -3.44 9.46
N LEU A 13 13.38 -2.78 9.89
CA LEU A 13 13.83 -2.78 11.29
C LEU A 13 13.26 -1.54 12.00
N PRO A 14 12.81 -1.68 13.26
CA PRO A 14 12.22 -0.58 14.03
C PRO A 14 13.09 0.69 14.05
N PRO A 15 12.45 1.88 14.12
CA PRO A 15 13.11 3.16 14.30
C PRO A 15 14.24 3.14 15.34
N SER A 16 15.39 3.67 14.96
CA SER A 16 16.46 3.93 15.92
C SER A 16 16.29 5.29 16.58
N LYS A 17 16.86 5.46 17.77
CA LYS A 17 16.79 6.70 18.56
C LYS A 17 17.25 7.94 17.78
N SER A 18 18.18 7.78 16.83
CA SER A 18 18.69 8.86 15.99
C SER A 18 19.08 8.36 14.60
N TYR A 19 19.26 9.29 13.66
CA TYR A 19 19.74 8.99 12.31
C TYR A 19 21.14 8.36 12.33
N GLN A 20 22.06 8.88 13.15
CA GLN A 20 23.40 8.30 13.33
C GLN A 20 23.33 6.86 13.85
N ALA A 21 22.43 6.56 14.80
CA ALA A 21 22.24 5.19 15.27
C ALA A 21 21.71 4.26 14.17
N ALA A 22 20.80 4.75 13.31
CA ALA A 22 20.35 4.00 12.14
C ALA A 22 21.50 3.78 11.13
N LYS A 23 22.34 4.79 10.88
CA LYS A 23 23.51 4.70 9.99
C LYS A 23 24.49 3.63 10.45
N ARG A 24 24.86 3.63 11.74
CA ARG A 24 25.74 2.60 12.33
C ARG A 24 25.17 1.19 12.17
N LYS A 25 23.86 1.03 12.39
CA LYS A 25 23.18 -0.25 12.16
C LYS A 25 23.24 -0.67 10.69
N VAL A 26 22.98 0.23 9.75
CA VAL A 26 23.08 -0.07 8.31
C VAL A 26 24.48 -0.53 7.94
N GLU A 27 25.52 0.14 8.42
CA GLU A 27 26.91 -0.27 8.18
C GLU A 27 27.21 -1.66 8.76
N ALA A 28 26.76 -1.95 9.98
CA ALA A 28 26.91 -3.28 10.58
C ALA A 28 26.17 -4.38 9.81
N LEU A 29 24.99 -4.07 9.27
CA LEU A 29 24.18 -5.00 8.48
C LEU A 29 24.77 -5.25 7.10
N ARG A 30 25.36 -4.22 6.46
CA ARG A 30 26.10 -4.37 5.20
C ARG A 30 27.28 -5.33 5.35
N LYS A 31 28.01 -5.25 6.46
CA LYS A 31 29.08 -6.22 6.79
C LYS A 31 28.58 -7.66 6.96
N LYS A 32 27.29 -7.84 7.28
CA LYS A 32 26.62 -9.15 7.35
C LYS A 32 26.01 -9.61 6.02
N GLY A 33 26.29 -8.91 4.91
CA GLY A 33 25.80 -9.25 3.58
C GLY A 33 24.44 -8.66 3.19
N LEU A 34 23.85 -7.78 4.01
CA LEU A 34 22.61 -7.08 3.66
C LEU A 34 22.92 -5.76 2.93
N THR A 35 22.78 -5.74 1.62
CA THR A 35 23.08 -4.57 0.78
C THR A 35 21.88 -3.64 0.60
N ASP A 36 20.68 -4.19 0.57
CA ASP A 36 19.44 -3.46 0.23
C ASP A 36 18.81 -2.82 1.46
N LEU A 37 19.52 -1.86 2.05
CA LEU A 37 19.12 -1.17 3.28
C LEU A 37 18.91 0.32 3.02
N PHE A 38 17.76 0.85 3.46
CA PHE A 38 17.44 2.26 3.31
C PHE A 38 16.92 2.86 4.62
N ILE A 39 17.47 4.01 5.04
CA ILE A 39 17.03 4.70 6.26
C ILE A 39 15.88 5.64 5.94
N MET A 40 14.77 5.49 6.67
CA MET A 40 13.61 6.37 6.55
C MET A 40 13.92 7.76 7.11
N GLY A 41 13.96 8.78 6.24
CA GLY A 41 14.32 10.14 6.65
C GLY A 41 13.18 10.94 7.31
N LYS A 42 11.92 10.60 7.02
CA LYS A 42 10.74 11.38 7.45
C LYS A 42 9.53 10.47 7.73
N GLY A 43 8.49 11.04 8.38
CA GLY A 43 7.23 10.36 8.69
C GLY A 43 7.21 9.65 10.04
N SER A 44 6.14 8.90 10.31
CA SER A 44 5.93 8.18 11.59
C SER A 44 6.97 7.10 11.87
N ARG A 45 7.68 6.62 10.84
CA ARG A 45 8.77 5.63 10.96
C ARG A 45 10.14 6.24 10.69
N LYS A 46 10.36 7.51 11.06
CA LYS A 46 11.67 8.16 10.95
C LYS A 46 12.76 7.31 11.63
N ASN A 47 13.92 7.18 10.99
CA ASN A 47 15.06 6.35 11.40
C ASN A 47 14.81 4.83 11.40
N ALA A 48 13.70 4.34 10.83
CA ALA A 48 13.55 2.92 10.53
C ALA A 48 14.47 2.53 9.36
N ILE A 49 14.90 1.26 9.32
CA ILE A 49 15.72 0.74 8.23
C ILE A 49 14.83 -0.18 7.39
N SER A 50 14.47 0.27 6.20
CA SER A 50 13.76 -0.52 5.20
C SER A 50 14.66 -1.65 4.68
N LEU A 51 14.10 -2.85 4.61
CA LEU A 51 14.71 -4.07 4.10
C LEU A 51 14.08 -4.53 2.76
N GLY A 52 13.07 -3.80 2.28
CA GLY A 52 12.37 -4.04 1.02
C GLY A 52 10.87 -3.77 1.10
N LEU A 53 10.30 -3.25 0.00
CA LEU A 53 8.87 -3.07 -0.22
C LEU A 53 8.43 -4.04 -1.33
N PHE A 54 7.48 -4.91 -1.02
CA PHE A 54 7.06 -6.02 -1.87
C PHE A 54 5.60 -5.89 -2.26
N LYS A 55 5.25 -6.31 -3.48
CA LYS A 55 3.85 -6.37 -3.93
C LYS A 55 3.13 -7.63 -3.43
N ARG A 56 3.86 -8.75 -3.32
CA ARG A 56 3.33 -10.06 -2.89
C ARG A 56 3.69 -10.35 -1.44
N LYS A 57 2.76 -10.96 -0.70
CA LYS A 57 2.96 -11.32 0.71
C LYS A 57 4.05 -12.36 0.90
N SER A 58 4.07 -13.39 0.05
CA SER A 58 5.02 -14.50 0.13
C SER A 58 6.47 -14.03 0.08
N THR A 59 6.82 -13.19 -0.91
CA THR A 59 8.18 -12.64 -1.05
C THR A 59 8.58 -11.78 0.16
N ALA A 60 7.63 -11.05 0.74
CA ALA A 60 7.89 -10.25 1.93
C ALA A 60 8.13 -11.14 3.15
N GLU A 61 7.37 -12.23 3.29
CA GLU A 61 7.53 -13.21 4.36
C GLU A 61 8.87 -13.94 4.24
N GLU A 62 9.26 -14.38 3.04
CA GLU A 62 10.57 -14.98 2.78
C GLU A 62 11.72 -14.07 3.22
N ARG A 63 11.66 -12.78 2.82
CA ARG A 63 12.66 -11.78 3.24
C ARG A 63 12.63 -11.56 4.76
N PHE A 64 11.45 -11.48 5.35
CA PHE A 64 11.29 -11.34 6.79
C PHE A 64 11.92 -12.51 7.56
N GLN A 65 11.67 -13.75 7.14
CA GLN A 65 12.25 -14.95 7.74
C GLN A 65 13.77 -15.01 7.55
N GLN A 66 14.28 -14.66 6.35
CA GLN A 66 15.73 -14.58 6.10
C GLN A 66 16.39 -13.62 7.09
N VAL A 67 15.82 -12.43 7.27
CA VAL A 67 16.36 -11.42 8.19
C VAL A 67 16.23 -11.86 9.65
N LYS A 68 15.13 -12.52 10.02
CA LYS A 68 14.92 -13.05 11.37
C LYS A 68 15.93 -14.16 11.72
N LYS A 69 16.27 -15.03 10.75
CA LYS A 69 17.32 -16.06 10.90
C LYS A 69 18.70 -15.46 11.16
N LEU A 70 18.96 -14.23 10.70
CA LEU A 70 20.19 -13.47 11.01
C LEU A 70 20.18 -12.84 12.42
N GLY A 71 19.17 -13.15 13.24
CA GLY A 71 19.03 -12.65 14.62
C GLY A 71 18.51 -11.21 14.70
N LEU A 72 17.94 -10.68 13.61
CA LEU A 72 17.50 -9.30 13.54
C LEU A 72 16.01 -9.19 13.89
N LYS A 73 15.67 -8.15 14.66
CA LYS A 73 14.28 -7.83 15.04
C LYS A 73 13.57 -7.11 13.89
N ALA A 74 13.33 -7.82 12.79
CA ALA A 74 12.52 -7.32 11.68
C ALA A 74 11.04 -7.24 12.02
N VAL A 75 10.32 -6.43 11.26
CA VAL A 75 8.87 -6.30 11.29
C VAL A 75 8.36 -6.41 9.85
N LEU A 76 7.33 -7.22 9.66
CA LEU A 76 6.55 -7.30 8.42
C LEU A 76 5.23 -6.54 8.62
N GLU A 77 4.95 -5.58 7.75
CA GLU A 77 3.74 -4.78 7.81
C GLU A 77 3.03 -4.70 6.47
N THR A 78 1.73 -4.94 6.47
CA THR A 78 0.86 -4.70 5.31
C THR A 78 0.57 -3.20 5.20
N GLN A 79 1.04 -2.57 4.13
CA GLN A 79 0.67 -1.20 3.81
C GLN A 79 -0.68 -1.16 3.09
N TYR A 80 -1.60 -0.34 3.60
CA TYR A 80 -2.88 -0.09 2.95
C TYR A 80 -2.84 1.27 2.25
N ARG A 81 -3.30 1.32 0.99
CA ARG A 81 -3.67 2.60 0.36
C ARG A 81 -5.09 2.93 0.76
N ARG A 82 -5.30 4.14 1.26
CA ARG A 82 -6.62 4.76 1.32
C ARG A 82 -6.85 5.41 -0.05
N ARG A 83 -7.69 4.84 -0.90
CA ARG A 83 -8.21 5.58 -2.06
C ARG A 83 -9.48 6.29 -1.62
N LYS A 84 -9.54 7.60 -1.82
CA LYS A 84 -10.81 8.34 -1.77
C LYS A 84 -11.60 7.89 -2.99
N GLN A 85 -12.70 7.19 -2.77
CA GLN A 85 -13.69 6.90 -3.81
C GLN A 85 -14.78 7.96 -3.69
N HIS A 86 -15.12 8.56 -4.82
CA HIS A 86 -16.28 9.43 -5.00
C HIS A 86 -17.35 8.59 -5.70
N TRP A 87 -18.60 8.72 -5.26
CA TRP A 87 -19.74 8.09 -5.92
C TRP A 87 -20.76 9.18 -6.25
N LEU A 88 -21.47 8.98 -7.35
CA LEU A 88 -22.58 9.82 -7.78
C LEU A 88 -23.80 8.92 -7.92
N ASP A 89 -24.77 9.11 -7.03
CA ASP A 89 -26.05 8.42 -7.10
C ASP A 89 -27.06 9.32 -7.79
N MET A 90 -27.70 8.83 -8.85
CA MET A 90 -28.71 9.56 -9.60
C MET A 90 -29.96 8.70 -9.75
N LYS A 91 -31.12 9.28 -9.43
CA LYS A 91 -32.40 8.66 -9.76
C LYS A 91 -32.78 9.04 -11.19
N VAL A 92 -33.08 8.04 -12.01
CA VAL A 92 -33.62 8.25 -13.35
C VAL A 92 -35.10 7.94 -13.28
N ALA A 93 -35.94 8.87 -13.71
CA ALA A 93 -37.40 8.67 -13.74
C ALA A 93 -37.76 7.52 -14.69
N ASP A 94 -38.83 6.78 -14.35
CA ASP A 94 -39.33 5.69 -15.17
C ASP A 94 -39.64 6.15 -16.60
N GLY A 95 -39.31 5.30 -17.58
CA GLY A 95 -39.48 5.59 -19.01
C GLY A 95 -38.35 6.40 -19.65
N LYS A 96 -37.37 6.94 -18.90
CA LYS A 96 -36.21 7.64 -19.47
C LYS A 96 -35.04 6.72 -19.81
N ILE A 97 -35.30 5.70 -20.61
CA ILE A 97 -34.31 4.69 -21.05
C ILE A 97 -33.13 5.34 -21.79
N ALA A 98 -33.40 6.37 -22.59
CA ALA A 98 -32.36 7.13 -23.30
C ALA A 98 -31.35 7.81 -22.36
N THR A 99 -31.78 8.24 -21.17
CA THR A 99 -30.88 8.84 -20.17
C THR A 99 -29.97 7.79 -19.53
N VAL A 100 -30.48 6.58 -19.29
CA VAL A 100 -29.65 5.47 -18.79
C VAL A 100 -28.59 5.08 -19.83
N ALA A 101 -28.98 4.99 -21.11
CA ALA A 101 -28.06 4.67 -22.20
C ALA A 101 -26.92 5.71 -22.32
N ALA A 102 -27.24 7.00 -22.26
CA ALA A 102 -26.23 8.07 -22.31
C ALA A 102 -25.26 8.02 -21.11
N ILE A 103 -25.75 7.71 -19.91
CA ILE A 103 -24.89 7.55 -18.73
C ILE A 103 -23.96 6.34 -18.89
N THR A 104 -24.44 5.25 -19.47
CA THR A 104 -23.62 4.06 -19.74
C THR A 104 -22.51 4.36 -20.75
N GLU A 105 -22.81 5.06 -21.84
CA GLU A 105 -21.81 5.43 -22.84
C GLU A 105 -20.71 6.35 -22.26
N ILE A 106 -21.10 7.31 -21.40
CA ILE A 106 -20.14 8.16 -20.68
C ILE A 106 -19.29 7.33 -19.71
N ALA A 107 -19.88 6.35 -19.03
CA ALA A 107 -19.15 5.48 -18.09
C ALA A 107 -18.14 4.58 -18.82
N ASP A 108 -18.49 4.05 -20.00
CA ASP A 108 -17.61 3.21 -20.81
C ASP A 108 -16.38 3.99 -21.32
N GLY A 109 -16.51 5.30 -21.55
CA GLY A 109 -15.40 6.20 -21.88
C GLY A 109 -14.48 6.55 -20.70
N LEU A 110 -14.81 6.14 -19.48
CA LEU A 110 -14.08 6.49 -18.26
C LEU A 110 -13.47 5.23 -17.61
N PRO A 111 -12.23 4.85 -17.95
CA PRO A 111 -11.60 3.62 -17.45
C PRO A 111 -11.35 3.59 -15.93
N GLN A 112 -11.55 4.71 -15.25
CA GLN A 112 -11.48 4.83 -13.78
C GLN A 112 -12.84 4.86 -13.08
N ALA A 113 -13.94 4.83 -13.84
CA ALA A 113 -15.30 4.81 -13.31
C ALA A 113 -15.83 3.37 -13.35
N GLU A 114 -16.63 3.01 -12.34
CA GLU A 114 -17.35 1.73 -12.30
C GLU A 114 -18.83 2.08 -12.17
N LEU A 115 -19.62 1.72 -13.18
CA LEU A 115 -21.07 1.95 -13.17
C LEU A 115 -21.75 0.76 -12.50
N THR A 116 -22.61 1.03 -11.50
CA THR A 116 -23.46 0.02 -10.89
C THR A 116 -24.92 0.44 -11.02
N GLN A 117 -25.72 -0.33 -11.75
CA GLN A 117 -27.17 -0.12 -11.81
C GLN A 117 -27.85 -0.86 -10.65
N ARG A 118 -28.77 -0.19 -9.95
CA ARG A 118 -29.59 -0.77 -8.89
C ARG A 118 -31.05 -0.40 -9.13
N LYS A 119 -31.98 -1.33 -8.91
CA LYS A 119 -33.40 -0.98 -8.86
C LYS A 119 -33.65 -0.07 -7.66
N CYS A 120 -34.35 1.05 -7.87
CA CYS A 120 -34.85 1.84 -6.75
C CYS A 120 -35.82 0.97 -5.95
N GLN A 121 -35.59 0.84 -4.64
CA GLN A 121 -36.58 0.31 -3.70
C GLN A 121 -37.62 1.39 -3.39
#